data_AF-A0A1V3C7F1-F1
#
_entry.id   AF-A0A1V3C7F1-F1
#
_cell.length_a   1.000
_cell.length_b   1.000
_cell.length_c   1.000
_cell.angle_alpha   90.00
_cell.angle_beta   90.00
_cell.angle_gamma   90.00
#
_symmetry.space_group_name_H-M   'P 1'
#
loop_
_entity.id
_entity.type
_entity.pdbx_description
1 polymer ?
#
loop_
_entity_poly.entity_id
_entity_poly.type
_entity_poly.pdbx_seq_one_letter_code
_entity_poly.pdbx_strand_id
1 'polypeptide(L)'
;MPPGQFGGPPPPPPPKPRRLGLFSSPSAVRASLLNASGMGAGYFYLRQWPFFAAALIITVGLLVTAAVIGAADNVLLWVAVFAAWFVAAAVHGLFAGRSRDEHALNRGEQPGRGVMPLLVAGGLVVALLASLTGVWQAGEWRLRVADAAHARGECGETEAVDAYGSVEDLFQLSFSPSLMERARSGAEACALLEQAQADVAAEEYEQALSSYGSYFEHPASRWEDTDGEVAGIHLSYAANLVSTAEEDFGGEVTEDYRANMRKAHEIYSVIPVDYEGTEAAGSVPDALTELYETGTSQYAAENWCAGFDQIEMFSDLAWDTVPEVAERMAAERPNAALKCGWEHVEEGGFAPAEEMVDLLKAEYPDHEAEDVEKMVVHIGAGRIESEMDTMTAIGEVEFSPTPTGSSGNDKTVLEITNNSPYEMRFLYVGPGKVHDEILTPACEDCEAYSSPPTGNSCFEKGEVMKLELKPGEYRVLLTSNDSLFAAPLHGNVDFKAGDKHESCYYVTEE
;
A
#
# COMPACT_ATOMS: atom_id res chain seq x y z
N MET A 1 -54.73 -96.42 -80.51
CA MET A 1 -55.09 -95.50 -79.41
C MET A 1 -55.21 -96.28 -78.12
N PRO A 2 -54.37 -96.01 -77.11
CA PRO A 2 -54.74 -96.13 -75.71
C PRO A 2 -54.90 -94.73 -75.07
N PRO A 3 -55.86 -94.56 -74.15
CA PRO A 3 -56.20 -93.28 -73.53
C PRO A 3 -55.53 -93.07 -72.16
N GLY A 4 -55.28 -91.79 -71.85
CA GLY A 4 -55.42 -91.20 -70.51
C GLY A 4 -54.23 -91.27 -69.56
N GLN A 5 -53.71 -90.10 -69.17
CA GLN A 5 -53.45 -89.84 -67.75
C GLN A 5 -53.55 -88.34 -67.44
N PHE A 6 -54.41 -88.05 -66.47
CA PHE A 6 -54.81 -86.75 -65.97
C PHE A 6 -53.65 -86.00 -65.27
N GLY A 7 -53.72 -84.68 -65.31
CA GLY A 7 -52.80 -83.76 -64.65
C GLY A 7 -52.66 -84.04 -63.15
N GLY A 8 -51.40 -84.03 -62.69
CA GLY A 8 -51.06 -84.11 -61.28
C GLY A 8 -51.53 -82.86 -60.50
N PRO A 9 -51.69 -82.99 -59.17
CA PRO A 9 -52.09 -81.88 -58.31
C PRO A 9 -51.08 -80.72 -58.38
N PRO A 10 -51.51 -79.46 -58.26
CA PRO A 10 -50.60 -78.33 -58.22
C PRO A 10 -49.61 -78.50 -57.06
N PRO A 11 -48.33 -78.10 -57.24
CA PRO A 11 -47.34 -78.19 -56.18
C PRO A 11 -47.84 -77.45 -54.93
N PRO A 12 -47.57 -77.98 -53.71
CA PRO A 12 -47.99 -77.33 -52.49
C PRO A 12 -47.43 -75.90 -52.44
N PRO A 13 -48.22 -74.92 -51.95
CA PRO A 13 -47.73 -73.56 -51.84
C PRO A 13 -46.47 -73.55 -50.96
N PRO A 14 -45.47 -72.71 -51.28
CA PRO A 14 -44.26 -72.62 -50.48
C PRO A 14 -44.64 -72.36 -49.01
N PRO A 15 -43.97 -73.02 -48.04
CA PRO A 15 -44.27 -72.83 -46.64
C PRO A 15 -44.18 -71.35 -46.30
N LYS A 16 -45.21 -70.81 -45.65
CA LYS A 16 -45.20 -69.41 -45.20
C LYS A 16 -43.97 -69.19 -44.31
N PRO A 17 -43.18 -68.13 -44.54
CA PRO A 17 -42.02 -67.85 -43.72
C PRO A 17 -42.47 -67.73 -42.26
N ARG A 18 -41.78 -68.45 -41.35
CA ARG A 18 -42.07 -68.38 -39.92
C ARG A 18 -41.68 -66.99 -39.43
N ARG A 19 -42.67 -66.21 -38.97
CA ARG A 19 -42.43 -64.94 -38.31
C ARG A 19 -42.31 -65.13 -36.81
N LEU A 20 -41.27 -64.57 -36.21
CA LEU A 20 -41.09 -64.54 -34.76
C LEU A 20 -41.54 -63.19 -34.19
N GLY A 21 -41.99 -63.21 -32.94
CA GLY A 21 -42.16 -61.99 -32.15
C GLY A 21 -40.80 -61.34 -31.87
N LEU A 22 -40.79 -60.02 -31.68
CA LEU A 22 -39.55 -59.24 -31.54
C LEU A 22 -38.67 -59.72 -30.37
N PHE A 23 -39.31 -60.09 -29.25
CA PHE A 23 -38.64 -60.57 -28.04
C PHE A 23 -38.62 -62.10 -27.90
N SER A 24 -39.25 -62.84 -28.82
CA SER A 24 -39.26 -64.30 -28.78
C SER A 24 -38.07 -64.93 -29.51
N SER A 25 -37.28 -64.12 -30.24
CA SER A 25 -36.02 -64.53 -30.86
C SER A 25 -34.86 -64.44 -29.84
N PRO A 26 -34.19 -65.56 -29.51
CA PRO A 26 -33.02 -65.54 -28.64
C PRO A 26 -31.87 -64.70 -29.20
N SER A 27 -31.66 -64.72 -30.52
CA SER A 27 -30.61 -63.92 -31.15
C SER A 27 -30.94 -62.43 -31.15
N ALA A 28 -32.21 -62.05 -31.28
CA ALA A 28 -32.66 -60.65 -31.16
C ALA A 28 -32.33 -60.06 -29.78
N VAL A 29 -32.76 -60.73 -28.70
CA VAL A 29 -32.53 -60.25 -27.33
C VAL A 29 -31.04 -60.13 -27.03
N ARG A 30 -30.23 -61.13 -27.44
CA ARG A 30 -28.77 -61.09 -27.22
C ARG A 30 -28.07 -60.01 -28.02
N ALA A 31 -28.40 -59.87 -29.30
CA ALA A 31 -27.81 -58.82 -30.14
C ALA A 31 -28.20 -57.42 -29.64
N SER A 32 -29.43 -57.26 -29.17
CA SER A 32 -29.91 -56.02 -28.54
C SER A 32 -29.10 -55.67 -27.28
N LEU A 33 -28.98 -56.60 -26.34
CA LEU A 33 -28.22 -56.40 -25.10
C LEU A 33 -26.73 -56.16 -25.36
N LEU A 34 -26.13 -56.87 -26.32
CA LEU A 34 -24.75 -56.64 -26.72
C LEU A 34 -24.57 -55.28 -27.39
N ASN A 35 -25.53 -54.82 -28.21
CA ASN A 35 -25.47 -53.50 -28.83
C ASN A 35 -25.79 -52.35 -27.86
N ALA A 36 -26.52 -52.61 -26.77
CA ALA A 36 -26.76 -51.64 -25.71
C ALA A 36 -25.46 -51.20 -25.00
N SER A 37 -24.36 -51.96 -25.14
CA SER A 37 -23.02 -51.55 -24.70
C SER A 37 -22.41 -50.40 -25.52
N GLY A 38 -23.03 -50.01 -26.64
CA GLY A 38 -22.50 -49.00 -27.56
C GLY A 38 -21.40 -49.50 -28.50
N MET A 39 -20.74 -50.61 -28.21
CA MET A 39 -19.60 -51.11 -29.01
C MET A 39 -20.01 -51.87 -30.30
N GLY A 40 -21.31 -52.02 -30.57
CA GLY A 40 -21.79 -52.81 -31.71
C GLY A 40 -21.54 -54.33 -31.59
N ALA A 41 -21.26 -54.84 -30.39
CA ALA A 41 -20.91 -56.24 -30.14
C ALA A 41 -21.98 -57.25 -30.60
N GLY A 42 -23.24 -56.83 -30.69
CA GLY A 42 -24.33 -57.62 -31.25
C GLY A 42 -24.17 -57.85 -32.76
N TYR A 43 -23.72 -56.85 -33.51
CA TYR A 43 -23.41 -57.02 -34.94
C TYR A 43 -22.22 -57.95 -35.15
N PHE A 44 -21.20 -57.85 -34.29
CA PHE A 44 -20.07 -58.78 -34.31
C PHE A 44 -20.53 -60.22 -34.03
N TYR A 45 -21.37 -60.44 -33.01
CA TYR A 45 -21.99 -61.74 -32.71
C TYR A 45 -22.80 -62.29 -33.90
N LEU A 46 -23.53 -61.42 -34.60
CA LEU A 46 -24.26 -61.75 -35.81
C LEU A 46 -23.36 -61.83 -37.07
N ARG A 47 -22.05 -61.63 -36.97
CA ARG A 47 -21.09 -61.57 -38.09
C ARG A 47 -21.48 -60.56 -39.18
N GLN A 48 -22.16 -59.49 -38.79
CA GLN A 48 -22.58 -58.38 -39.64
C GLN A 48 -21.53 -57.27 -39.63
N TRP A 49 -20.37 -57.58 -40.24
CA TRP A 49 -19.19 -56.70 -40.23
C TRP A 49 -19.42 -55.25 -40.67
N PRO A 50 -20.22 -54.94 -41.71
CA PRO A 50 -20.45 -53.55 -42.11
C PRO A 50 -21.17 -52.74 -41.01
N PHE A 51 -22.17 -53.34 -40.36
CA PHE A 51 -22.90 -52.70 -39.27
C PHE A 51 -22.05 -52.57 -38.01
N PHE A 52 -21.18 -53.55 -37.74
CA PHE A 52 -20.19 -53.45 -36.67
C PHE A 52 -19.23 -52.28 -36.89
N ALA A 53 -18.63 -52.17 -38.09
CA ALA A 53 -17.72 -51.09 -38.43
C ALA A 53 -18.41 -49.72 -38.36
N ALA A 54 -19.62 -49.59 -38.91
CA ALA A 54 -20.40 -48.36 -38.82
C ALA A 54 -20.72 -47.97 -37.37
N ALA A 55 -21.13 -48.94 -36.54
CA ALA A 55 -21.44 -48.67 -35.14
C ALA A 55 -20.20 -48.23 -34.35
N LEU A 56 -19.04 -48.83 -34.64
CA LEU A 56 -17.77 -48.44 -34.02
C LEU A 56 -17.36 -47.02 -34.43
N ILE A 57 -17.41 -46.69 -35.73
CA ILE A 57 -17.09 -45.35 -36.25
C ILE A 57 -17.98 -44.29 -35.61
N ILE A 58 -19.30 -44.53 -35.54
CA ILE A 58 -20.23 -43.57 -34.93
C ILE A 58 -19.93 -43.40 -33.44
N THR A 59 -19.67 -44.49 -32.72
CA THR A 59 -19.40 -44.42 -31.28
C THR A 59 -18.09 -43.69 -30.98
N VAL A 60 -17.02 -44.00 -31.72
CA VAL A 60 -15.73 -43.30 -31.60
C VAL A 60 -15.89 -41.83 -32.00
N GLY A 61 -16.61 -41.54 -33.09
CA GLY A 61 -16.89 -40.18 -33.53
C GLY A 61 -17.67 -39.38 -32.48
N LEU A 62 -18.69 -39.97 -31.85
CA LEU A 62 -19.43 -39.34 -30.76
C LEU A 62 -18.54 -39.07 -29.54
N LEU A 63 -17.67 -40.02 -29.17
CA LEU A 63 -16.73 -39.83 -28.06
C LEU A 63 -15.72 -38.72 -28.33
N VAL A 64 -15.12 -38.68 -29.53
CA VAL A 64 -14.18 -37.62 -29.92
C VAL A 64 -14.89 -36.27 -29.94
N THR A 65 -16.07 -36.18 -30.54
CA THR A 65 -16.85 -34.93 -30.56
C THR A 65 -17.26 -34.51 -29.15
N ALA A 66 -17.64 -35.45 -28.28
CA ALA A 66 -17.96 -35.15 -26.89
C ALA A 66 -16.75 -34.59 -26.15
N ALA A 67 -15.57 -35.19 -26.32
CA ALA A 67 -14.34 -34.67 -25.73
C ALA A 67 -14.02 -33.25 -26.22
N VAL A 68 -14.11 -32.99 -27.53
CA VAL A 68 -13.77 -31.70 -28.15
C VAL A 68 -14.77 -30.59 -27.80
N ILE A 69 -16.06 -30.92 -27.64
CA ILE A 69 -17.13 -29.93 -27.37
C ILE A 69 -17.38 -29.76 -25.86
N GLY A 70 -16.60 -30.41 -24.98
CA GLY A 70 -16.76 -30.28 -23.53
C GLY A 70 -17.89 -31.15 -22.99
N ALA A 71 -17.65 -32.46 -22.93
CA ALA A 71 -18.63 -33.42 -22.44
C ALA A 71 -19.02 -33.20 -20.97
N ALA A 72 -18.06 -32.73 -20.17
CA ALA A 72 -18.24 -32.46 -18.75
C ALA A 72 -19.07 -31.20 -18.49
N ASP A 73 -19.06 -30.21 -19.39
CA ASP A 73 -19.91 -29.01 -19.25
C ASP A 73 -21.36 -29.28 -19.72
N ASN A 74 -21.52 -30.21 -20.65
CA ASN A 74 -22.80 -30.51 -21.31
C ASN A 74 -23.29 -31.94 -21.04
N VAL A 75 -23.16 -32.42 -19.79
CA VAL A 75 -23.45 -33.82 -19.43
C VAL A 75 -24.85 -34.25 -19.86
N LEU A 76 -25.88 -33.43 -19.63
CA LEU A 76 -27.27 -33.79 -19.97
C LEU A 76 -27.46 -33.99 -21.48
N LEU A 77 -26.83 -33.14 -22.30
CA LEU A 77 -26.87 -33.25 -23.76
C LEU A 77 -26.20 -34.55 -24.21
N TRP A 78 -24.96 -34.77 -23.78
CA TRP A 78 -24.18 -35.91 -24.23
C TRP A 78 -24.74 -37.24 -23.72
N VAL A 79 -25.21 -37.29 -22.47
CA VAL A 79 -25.93 -38.46 -21.93
C VAL A 79 -27.16 -38.77 -22.78
N ALA A 80 -27.94 -37.76 -23.18
CA ALA A 80 -29.11 -37.96 -24.05
C ALA A 80 -28.71 -38.45 -25.45
N VAL A 81 -27.65 -37.89 -26.05
CA VAL A 81 -27.13 -38.30 -27.36
C VAL A 81 -26.62 -39.75 -27.33
N PHE A 82 -25.80 -40.11 -26.35
CA PHE A 82 -25.32 -41.48 -26.20
C PHE A 82 -26.46 -42.46 -25.90
N ALA A 83 -27.42 -42.09 -25.03
CA ALA A 83 -28.58 -42.92 -24.75
C ALA A 83 -29.44 -43.15 -26.00
N ALA A 84 -29.71 -42.11 -26.79
CA ALA A 84 -30.45 -42.22 -28.04
C ALA A 84 -29.74 -43.14 -29.04
N TRP A 85 -28.41 -42.98 -29.18
CA TRP A 85 -27.59 -43.83 -30.03
C TRP A 85 -27.61 -45.30 -29.57
N PHE A 86 -27.42 -45.57 -28.28
CA PHE A 86 -27.41 -46.92 -27.74
C PHE A 86 -28.79 -47.59 -27.86
N VAL A 87 -29.89 -46.84 -27.63
CA VAL A 87 -31.25 -47.33 -27.86
C VAL A 87 -31.46 -47.66 -29.34
N ALA A 88 -31.04 -46.79 -30.27
CA ALA A 88 -31.16 -47.05 -31.70
C ALA A 88 -30.38 -48.31 -32.12
N ALA A 89 -29.14 -48.49 -31.63
CA ALA A 89 -28.32 -49.66 -31.90
C ALA A 89 -28.91 -50.95 -31.29
N ALA A 90 -29.48 -50.87 -30.09
CA ALA A 90 -30.14 -51.99 -29.42
C ALA A 90 -31.43 -52.40 -30.13
N VAL A 91 -32.26 -51.43 -30.56
CA VAL A 91 -33.48 -51.66 -31.33
C VAL A 91 -33.16 -52.28 -32.68
N HIS A 92 -32.17 -51.74 -33.40
CA HIS A 92 -31.73 -52.33 -34.67
C HIS A 92 -31.16 -53.74 -34.47
N GLY A 93 -30.44 -53.98 -33.36
CA GLY A 93 -30.01 -55.32 -32.94
C GLY A 93 -31.15 -56.32 -32.76
N LEU A 94 -32.30 -55.90 -32.20
CA LEU A 94 -33.50 -56.75 -32.10
C LEU A 94 -33.98 -57.18 -33.49
N PHE A 95 -34.09 -56.24 -34.43
CA PHE A 95 -34.54 -56.53 -35.78
C PHE A 95 -33.56 -57.43 -36.55
N ALA A 96 -32.26 -57.15 -36.45
CA ALA A 96 -31.20 -57.91 -37.11
C ALA A 96 -31.05 -59.34 -36.55
N GLY A 97 -31.19 -59.51 -35.23
CA GLY A 97 -31.16 -60.84 -34.62
C GLY A 97 -32.40 -61.66 -34.97
N ARG A 98 -33.58 -61.02 -35.02
CA ARG A 98 -34.83 -61.67 -35.44
C ARG A 98 -34.74 -62.17 -36.88
N SER A 99 -34.30 -61.34 -37.82
CA SER A 99 -34.21 -61.73 -39.23
C SER A 99 -33.26 -62.91 -39.43
N ARG A 100 -32.16 -62.97 -38.68
CA ARG A 100 -31.25 -64.12 -38.67
C ARG A 100 -31.92 -65.41 -38.19
N ASP A 101 -32.63 -65.37 -37.08
CA ASP A 101 -33.34 -66.55 -36.55
C ASP A 101 -34.46 -67.01 -37.49
N GLU A 102 -35.19 -66.08 -38.11
CA GLU A 102 -36.20 -66.40 -39.14
C GLU A 102 -35.55 -67.08 -40.36
N HIS A 103 -34.40 -66.60 -40.84
CA HIS A 103 -33.64 -67.25 -41.92
C HIS A 103 -33.10 -68.64 -41.53
N ALA A 104 -32.69 -68.84 -40.27
CA ALA A 104 -32.24 -70.13 -39.77
C ALA A 104 -33.41 -71.12 -39.69
N LEU A 105 -34.55 -70.71 -39.12
CA LEU A 105 -35.77 -71.52 -39.03
C LEU A 105 -36.32 -71.90 -40.41
N ASN A 106 -36.26 -70.98 -41.38
CA ASN A 106 -36.67 -71.25 -42.76
C ASN A 106 -35.71 -72.23 -43.49
N ARG A 107 -34.47 -72.38 -43.02
CA ARG A 107 -33.51 -73.41 -43.45
C ARG A 107 -33.58 -74.72 -42.65
N GLY A 108 -34.48 -74.81 -41.66
CA GLY A 108 -34.64 -75.98 -40.80
C GLY A 108 -33.65 -76.05 -39.63
N GLU A 109 -32.84 -75.01 -39.40
CA GLU A 109 -31.89 -74.92 -38.31
C GLU A 109 -32.58 -74.45 -37.01
N GLN A 110 -32.10 -74.89 -35.84
CA GLN A 110 -32.56 -74.38 -34.55
C GLN A 110 -31.73 -73.18 -34.10
N PRO A 111 -32.36 -72.11 -33.55
CA PRO A 111 -31.63 -71.00 -32.96
C PRO A 111 -30.76 -71.48 -31.79
N GLY A 112 -29.51 -71.03 -31.75
CA GLY A 112 -28.58 -71.38 -30.67
C GLY A 112 -29.06 -70.86 -29.32
N ARG A 113 -29.04 -71.70 -28.27
CA ARG A 113 -29.52 -71.35 -26.92
C ARG A 113 -28.43 -70.99 -25.90
N GLY A 114 -27.16 -70.85 -26.31
CA GLY A 114 -26.05 -70.57 -25.37
C GLY A 114 -26.17 -69.26 -24.57
N VAL A 115 -25.83 -69.30 -23.28
CA VAL A 115 -25.89 -68.15 -22.34
C VAL A 115 -24.70 -67.20 -22.52
N MET A 116 -23.61 -67.66 -23.15
CA MET A 116 -22.35 -66.93 -23.28
C MET A 116 -22.47 -65.47 -23.77
N PRO A 117 -23.32 -65.12 -24.75
CA PRO A 117 -23.49 -63.74 -25.20
C PRO A 117 -24.03 -62.78 -24.12
N LEU A 118 -24.81 -63.29 -23.16
CA LEU A 118 -25.30 -62.50 -22.03
C LEU A 118 -24.19 -62.23 -21.01
N LEU A 119 -23.33 -63.22 -20.77
CA LEU A 119 -22.14 -63.04 -19.92
C LEU A 119 -21.16 -62.04 -20.55
N VAL A 120 -20.98 -62.08 -21.88
CA VAL A 120 -20.19 -61.10 -22.61
C VAL A 120 -20.80 -59.69 -22.49
N ALA A 121 -22.13 -59.55 -22.65
CA ALA A 121 -22.80 -58.27 -22.47
C ALA A 121 -22.62 -57.72 -21.04
N GLY A 122 -22.78 -58.57 -20.02
CA GLY A 122 -22.52 -58.19 -18.62
C GLY A 122 -21.05 -57.78 -18.40
N GLY A 123 -20.10 -58.54 -18.96
CA GLY A 123 -18.68 -58.21 -18.90
C GLY A 123 -18.34 -56.87 -19.58
N LEU A 124 -18.97 -56.55 -20.71
CA LEU A 124 -18.78 -55.27 -21.41
C LEU A 124 -19.31 -54.08 -20.59
N VAL A 125 -20.45 -54.24 -19.90
CA VAL A 125 -20.98 -53.20 -19.00
C VAL A 125 -20.02 -52.97 -17.83
N VAL A 126 -19.52 -54.04 -17.20
CA VAL A 126 -18.53 -53.93 -16.11
C VAL A 126 -17.24 -53.28 -16.60
N ALA A 127 -16.76 -53.64 -17.80
CA ALA A 127 -15.57 -53.04 -18.40
C ALA A 127 -15.78 -51.53 -18.66
N LEU A 128 -16.94 -51.13 -19.19
CA LEU A 128 -17.26 -49.72 -19.43
C LEU A 128 -17.29 -48.91 -18.11
N LEU A 129 -17.95 -49.44 -17.07
CA LEU A 129 -18.00 -48.79 -15.76
C LEU A 129 -16.60 -48.69 -15.13
N ALA A 130 -15.78 -49.74 -15.24
CA ALA A 130 -14.40 -49.73 -14.78
C ALA A 130 -13.56 -48.70 -15.55
N SER A 131 -13.74 -48.57 -16.87
CA SER A 131 -13.05 -47.56 -17.68
C SER A 131 -13.46 -46.14 -17.30
N LEU A 132 -14.75 -45.85 -17.15
CA LEU A 132 -15.24 -44.54 -16.72
C LEU A 132 -14.73 -44.18 -15.32
N THR A 133 -14.76 -45.14 -14.39
CA THR A 133 -14.23 -44.96 -13.04
C THR A 133 -12.71 -44.73 -13.08
N GLY A 134 -11.99 -45.45 -13.94
CA GLY A 134 -10.55 -45.28 -14.12
C GLY A 134 -10.17 -43.90 -14.68
N VAL A 135 -10.91 -43.40 -15.67
CA VAL A 135 -10.73 -42.03 -16.21
C VAL A 135 -11.01 -40.99 -15.13
N TRP A 136 -12.09 -41.15 -14.37
CA TRP A 136 -12.41 -40.25 -13.25
C TRP A 136 -11.33 -40.29 -12.16
N GLN A 137 -10.88 -41.47 -11.73
CA GLN A 137 -9.83 -41.62 -10.71
C GLN A 137 -8.49 -41.03 -11.17
N ALA A 138 -8.15 -41.18 -12.45
CA ALA A 138 -6.95 -40.57 -13.02
C ALA A 138 -7.04 -39.04 -13.06
N GLY A 139 -8.22 -38.49 -13.37
CA GLY A 139 -8.50 -37.05 -13.28
C GLY A 139 -8.35 -36.51 -11.86
N GLU A 140 -8.94 -37.17 -10.86
CA GLU A 140 -8.78 -36.80 -9.44
C GLU A 140 -7.34 -36.93 -8.94
N TRP A 141 -6.57 -37.90 -9.45
CA TRP A 141 -5.15 -37.98 -9.13
C TRP A 141 -4.38 -36.82 -9.74
N ARG A 142 -4.65 -36.46 -11.01
CA ARG A 142 -4.00 -35.33 -11.66
C ARG A 142 -4.33 -34.00 -10.99
N LEU A 143 -5.59 -33.81 -10.58
CA LEU A 143 -6.02 -32.63 -9.83
C LEU A 143 -5.28 -32.53 -8.49
N ARG A 144 -5.10 -33.64 -7.76
CA ARG A 144 -4.32 -33.63 -6.51
C ARG A 144 -2.85 -33.27 -6.72
N VAL A 145 -2.27 -33.64 -7.86
CA VAL A 145 -0.90 -33.23 -8.21
C VAL A 145 -0.87 -31.71 -8.45
N ALA A 146 -1.87 -31.16 -9.16
CA ALA A 146 -2.01 -29.73 -9.37
C ALA A 146 -2.18 -28.97 -8.04
N ASP A 147 -3.11 -29.42 -7.19
CA ASP A 147 -3.35 -28.84 -5.86
C ASP A 147 -2.10 -28.88 -4.97
N ALA A 148 -1.30 -29.95 -5.06
CA ALA A 148 -0.07 -30.06 -4.30
C ALA A 148 1.03 -29.10 -4.78
N ALA A 149 1.14 -28.87 -6.10
CA ALA A 149 2.06 -27.87 -6.66
C ALA A 149 1.62 -26.45 -6.29
N HIS A 150 0.33 -26.16 -6.43
CA HIS A 150 -0.28 -24.90 -6.01
C HIS A 150 -0.04 -24.62 -4.52
N ALA A 151 -0.21 -25.62 -3.65
CA ALA A 151 0.07 -25.48 -2.21
C ALA A 151 1.53 -25.16 -1.89
N ARG A 152 2.47 -25.42 -2.80
CA ARG A 152 3.89 -25.04 -2.67
C ARG A 152 4.21 -23.67 -3.28
N GLY A 153 3.21 -22.95 -3.80
CA GLY A 153 3.41 -21.67 -4.49
C GLY A 153 3.95 -21.81 -5.92
N GLU A 154 3.96 -23.02 -6.48
CA GLU A 154 4.51 -23.31 -7.81
C GLU A 154 3.48 -23.00 -8.93
N CYS A 155 2.96 -21.77 -8.92
CA CYS A 155 1.98 -21.27 -9.89
C CYS A 155 2.59 -20.54 -11.09
N GLY A 156 3.86 -20.09 -10.99
CA GLY A 156 4.60 -19.54 -12.13
C GLY A 156 4.83 -20.56 -13.24
N GLU A 157 5.59 -20.18 -14.28
CA GLU A 157 5.74 -20.95 -15.54
C GLU A 157 5.77 -22.49 -15.36
N THR A 158 4.59 -23.11 -15.51
CA THR A 158 4.32 -24.45 -16.07
C THR A 158 4.14 -25.70 -15.18
N GLU A 159 4.03 -25.66 -13.85
CA GLU A 159 3.69 -26.90 -13.10
C GLU A 159 2.23 -27.01 -12.62
N ALA A 160 1.74 -26.08 -11.80
CA ALA A 160 0.36 -26.16 -11.29
C ALA A 160 -0.69 -25.82 -12.37
N VAL A 161 -0.52 -24.72 -13.09
CA VAL A 161 -1.45 -24.27 -14.15
C VAL A 161 -1.54 -25.31 -15.26
N ASP A 162 -0.41 -25.84 -15.74
CA ASP A 162 -0.38 -26.91 -16.75
C ASP A 162 -1.03 -28.20 -16.23
N ALA A 163 -0.87 -28.49 -14.94
CA ALA A 163 -1.53 -29.63 -14.32
C ALA A 163 -3.06 -29.44 -14.29
N TYR A 164 -3.57 -28.27 -13.93
CA TYR A 164 -4.99 -27.94 -14.01
C TYR A 164 -5.51 -27.97 -15.45
N GLY A 165 -4.80 -27.35 -16.42
CA GLY A 165 -5.15 -27.38 -17.84
C GLY A 165 -5.20 -28.81 -18.40
N SER A 166 -4.27 -29.68 -18.00
CA SER A 166 -4.29 -31.09 -18.40
C SER A 166 -5.51 -31.85 -17.87
N VAL A 167 -6.11 -31.42 -16.75
CA VAL A 167 -7.39 -31.97 -16.27
C VAL A 167 -8.52 -31.62 -17.23
N GLU A 168 -8.57 -30.37 -17.68
CA GLU A 168 -9.58 -29.90 -18.64
C GLU A 168 -9.42 -30.55 -20.02
N ASP A 169 -8.20 -30.73 -20.50
CA ASP A 169 -7.96 -31.24 -21.86
C ASP A 169 -8.15 -32.76 -21.98
N LEU A 170 -7.70 -33.52 -20.97
CA LEU A 170 -7.61 -34.99 -21.07
C LEU A 170 -8.80 -35.73 -20.46
N PHE A 171 -9.55 -35.09 -19.55
CA PHE A 171 -10.56 -35.78 -18.73
C PHE A 171 -12.01 -35.31 -18.97
N GLN A 172 -12.30 -34.66 -20.11
CA GLN A 172 -13.66 -34.32 -20.53
C GLN A 172 -14.61 -35.54 -20.52
N LEU A 173 -14.11 -36.71 -20.92
CA LEU A 173 -14.89 -37.96 -20.95
C LEU A 173 -15.16 -38.57 -19.57
N SER A 174 -14.71 -37.93 -18.48
CA SER A 174 -15.13 -38.30 -17.12
C SER A 174 -16.59 -37.93 -16.84
N PHE A 175 -17.20 -37.02 -17.62
CA PHE A 175 -18.53 -36.48 -17.39
C PHE A 175 -18.73 -35.90 -15.98
N SER A 176 -17.68 -35.31 -15.41
CA SER A 176 -17.69 -34.72 -14.07
C SER A 176 -17.57 -33.19 -14.15
N PRO A 177 -18.68 -32.43 -14.09
CA PRO A 177 -18.64 -30.96 -14.08
C PRO A 177 -17.84 -30.43 -12.89
N SER A 178 -17.96 -31.08 -11.73
CA SER A 178 -17.25 -30.69 -10.50
C SER A 178 -15.74 -30.91 -10.56
N LEU A 179 -15.25 -31.80 -11.44
CA LEU A 179 -13.82 -31.96 -11.68
C LEU A 179 -13.29 -30.80 -12.51
N MET A 180 -13.99 -30.42 -13.58
CA MET A 180 -13.60 -29.30 -14.45
C MET A 180 -13.66 -27.97 -13.70
N GLU A 181 -14.73 -27.73 -12.95
CA GLU A 181 -14.92 -26.49 -12.19
C GLU A 181 -13.80 -26.27 -11.16
N ARG A 182 -13.42 -27.33 -10.41
CA ARG A 182 -12.30 -27.24 -9.48
C ARG A 182 -10.97 -27.00 -10.18
N ALA A 183 -10.75 -27.61 -11.35
CA ALA A 183 -9.52 -27.40 -12.10
C ALA A 183 -9.41 -25.96 -12.60
N ARG A 184 -10.49 -25.41 -13.16
CA ARG A 184 -10.55 -24.01 -13.62
C ARG A 184 -10.37 -23.03 -12.48
N SER A 185 -11.12 -23.21 -11.40
CA SER A 185 -11.02 -22.35 -10.21
C SER A 185 -9.62 -22.41 -9.59
N GLY A 186 -8.97 -23.57 -9.60
CA GLY A 186 -7.58 -23.71 -9.18
C GLY A 186 -6.59 -22.98 -10.10
N ALA A 187 -6.79 -23.05 -11.42
CA ALA A 187 -5.97 -22.32 -12.39
C ALA A 187 -6.14 -20.80 -12.28
N GLU A 188 -7.37 -20.32 -12.08
CA GLU A 188 -7.68 -18.90 -11.84
C GLU A 188 -6.99 -18.39 -10.57
N ALA A 189 -7.05 -19.15 -9.47
CA ALA A 189 -6.34 -18.84 -8.25
C ALA A 189 -4.82 -18.78 -8.46
N CYS A 190 -4.24 -19.75 -9.19
CA CYS A 190 -2.80 -19.73 -9.49
C CYS A 190 -2.40 -18.49 -10.31
N ALA A 191 -3.23 -18.05 -11.26
CA ALA A 191 -2.94 -16.85 -12.04
C ALA A 191 -2.89 -15.59 -11.16
N LEU A 192 -3.74 -15.50 -10.12
CA LEU A 192 -3.67 -14.42 -9.13
C LEU A 192 -2.37 -14.46 -8.32
N LEU A 193 -1.93 -15.66 -7.91
CA LEU A 193 -0.67 -15.83 -7.19
C LEU A 193 0.55 -15.47 -8.06
N GLU A 194 0.55 -15.92 -9.31
CA GLU A 194 1.61 -15.59 -10.27
C GLU A 194 1.69 -14.08 -10.53
N GLN A 195 0.54 -13.41 -10.67
CA GLN A 195 0.49 -11.96 -10.78
C GLN A 195 1.07 -11.30 -9.54
N ALA A 196 0.67 -11.72 -8.34
CA ALA A 196 1.20 -11.16 -7.09
C ALA A 196 2.73 -11.31 -6.99
N GLN A 197 3.27 -12.47 -7.35
CA GLN A 197 4.71 -12.72 -7.37
C GLN A 197 5.44 -11.88 -8.43
N ALA A 198 4.83 -11.67 -9.60
CA ALA A 198 5.37 -10.79 -10.63
C ALA A 198 5.39 -9.32 -10.19
N ASP A 199 4.35 -8.85 -9.50
CA ASP A 199 4.28 -7.50 -8.93
C ASP A 199 5.40 -7.28 -7.90
N VAL A 200 5.69 -8.28 -7.04
CA VAL A 200 6.85 -8.25 -6.12
C VAL A 200 8.16 -8.15 -6.89
N ALA A 201 8.34 -8.97 -7.93
CA ALA A 201 9.56 -8.97 -8.74
C ALA A 201 9.78 -7.65 -9.50
N ALA A 202 8.72 -6.88 -9.72
CA ALA A 202 8.75 -5.55 -10.32
C ALA A 202 8.88 -4.41 -9.28
N GLU A 203 9.02 -4.74 -7.99
CA GLU A 203 9.05 -3.78 -6.87
C GLU A 203 7.75 -2.95 -6.75
N GLU A 204 6.64 -3.42 -7.31
CA GLU A 204 5.32 -2.81 -7.26
C GLU A 204 4.56 -3.28 -6.01
N TYR A 205 5.16 -3.08 -4.83
CA TYR A 205 4.75 -3.69 -3.57
C TYR A 205 3.27 -3.45 -3.18
N GLU A 206 2.75 -2.26 -3.43
CA GLU A 206 1.35 -1.91 -3.10
C GLU A 206 0.36 -2.73 -3.95
N GLN A 207 0.70 -2.92 -5.23
CA GLN A 207 -0.07 -3.76 -6.16
C GLN A 207 0.09 -5.24 -5.78
N ALA A 208 1.31 -5.67 -5.46
CA ALA A 208 1.58 -7.03 -5.02
C ALA A 208 0.76 -7.43 -3.80
N LEU A 209 0.71 -6.60 -2.76
CA LEU A 209 -0.09 -6.85 -1.55
C LEU A 209 -1.60 -6.92 -1.86
N SER A 210 -2.09 -6.10 -2.78
CA SER A 210 -3.47 -6.18 -3.27
C SER A 210 -3.75 -7.47 -4.04
N SER A 211 -2.80 -7.90 -4.88
CA SER A 211 -2.87 -9.16 -5.64
C SER A 211 -2.86 -10.37 -4.70
N TYR A 212 -2.01 -10.37 -3.67
CA TYR A 212 -2.01 -11.39 -2.61
C TYR A 212 -3.33 -11.42 -1.83
N GLY A 213 -3.88 -10.25 -1.46
CA GLY A 213 -5.20 -10.18 -0.84
C GLY A 213 -6.28 -10.84 -1.70
N SER A 214 -6.30 -10.53 -3.00
CA SER A 214 -7.23 -11.13 -3.96
C SER A 214 -7.04 -12.64 -4.10
N TYR A 215 -5.78 -13.11 -4.06
CA TYR A 215 -5.46 -14.53 -4.05
C TYR A 215 -6.03 -15.24 -2.81
N PHE A 216 -5.76 -14.72 -1.61
CA PHE A 216 -6.20 -15.36 -0.36
C PHE A 216 -7.72 -15.36 -0.19
N GLU A 217 -8.43 -14.36 -0.71
CA GLU A 217 -9.90 -14.33 -0.75
C GLU A 217 -10.51 -15.35 -1.72
N HIS A 218 -9.74 -15.83 -2.69
CA HIS A 218 -10.23 -16.74 -3.71
C HIS A 218 -10.54 -18.14 -3.11
N PRO A 219 -11.73 -18.73 -3.35
CA PRO A 219 -12.13 -20.01 -2.72
C PRO A 219 -11.25 -21.23 -3.03
N ALA A 220 -10.45 -21.13 -4.09
CA ALA A 220 -9.52 -22.17 -4.52
C ALA A 220 -8.06 -21.85 -4.19
N SER A 221 -7.78 -20.85 -3.33
CA SER A 221 -6.44 -20.62 -2.78
C SER A 221 -5.96 -21.86 -2.02
N ARG A 222 -4.66 -22.15 -2.16
CA ARG A 222 -4.03 -23.37 -1.62
C ARG A 222 -2.66 -23.12 -1.01
N TRP A 223 -1.93 -22.17 -1.53
CA TRP A 223 -0.68 -21.71 -0.94
C TRP A 223 -1.00 -21.03 0.38
N GLU A 224 -0.28 -21.44 1.41
CA GLU A 224 -0.30 -20.83 2.73
C GLU A 224 1.05 -20.13 2.91
N ASP A 225 1.03 -18.90 3.45
CA ASP A 225 2.27 -18.17 3.74
C ASP A 225 2.96 -18.74 4.99
N THR A 226 3.52 -19.95 4.88
CA THR A 226 4.16 -20.63 6.02
C THR A 226 5.55 -20.10 6.33
N ASP A 227 6.22 -19.54 5.33
CA ASP A 227 7.61 -19.09 5.45
C ASP A 227 7.69 -17.58 5.75
N GLY A 228 6.54 -16.88 5.81
CA GLY A 228 6.47 -15.45 6.12
C GLY A 228 6.88 -14.57 4.94
N GLU A 229 6.65 -15.02 3.72
CA GLU A 229 6.94 -14.30 2.48
C GLU A 229 6.14 -12.99 2.41
N VAL A 230 4.86 -12.98 2.81
CA VAL A 230 4.04 -11.75 2.81
C VAL A 230 4.57 -10.75 3.84
N ALA A 231 5.01 -11.24 5.00
CA ALA A 231 5.69 -10.41 5.99
C ALA A 231 7.00 -9.81 5.43
N GLY A 232 7.76 -10.59 4.68
CA GLY A 232 8.96 -10.14 3.96
C GLY A 232 8.66 -9.07 2.91
N ILE A 233 7.54 -9.18 2.19
CA ILE A 233 7.09 -8.18 1.22
C ILE A 233 6.75 -6.87 1.92
N HIS A 234 6.04 -6.91 3.05
CA HIS A 234 5.77 -5.72 3.86
C HIS A 234 7.07 -5.05 4.33
N LEU A 235 8.05 -5.84 4.80
CA LEU A 235 9.35 -5.33 5.23
C LEU A 235 10.08 -4.62 4.07
N SER A 236 10.15 -5.25 2.90
CA SER A 236 10.77 -4.67 1.70
C SER A 236 10.05 -3.43 1.20
N TYR A 237 8.72 -3.40 1.28
CA TYR A 237 7.93 -2.22 0.91
C TYR A 237 8.25 -1.02 1.79
N ALA A 238 8.28 -1.21 3.11
CA ALA A 238 8.64 -0.17 4.04
C ALA A 238 10.08 0.33 3.81
N ALA A 239 11.03 -0.57 3.56
CA ALA A 239 12.40 -0.21 3.22
C ALA A 239 12.48 0.61 1.91
N ASN A 240 11.70 0.23 0.89
CA ASN A 240 11.64 0.96 -0.38
C ASN A 240 11.09 2.38 -0.18
N LEU A 241 10.06 2.56 0.65
CA LEU A 241 9.53 3.88 0.99
C LEU A 241 10.59 4.78 1.66
N VAL A 242 11.40 4.22 2.56
CA VAL A 242 12.53 4.95 3.17
C VAL A 242 13.56 5.34 2.13
N SER A 243 13.97 4.40 1.27
CA SER A 243 14.94 4.64 0.21
C SER A 243 14.48 5.73 -0.77
N THR A 244 13.22 5.67 -1.22
CA THR A 244 12.64 6.70 -2.10
C THR A 244 12.61 8.06 -1.40
N ALA A 245 12.19 8.11 -0.13
CA ALA A 245 12.18 9.35 0.64
C ALA A 245 13.59 9.95 0.79
N GLU A 246 14.61 9.13 1.04
CA GLU A 246 16.00 9.57 1.14
C GLU A 246 16.52 10.12 -0.21
N GLU A 247 16.26 9.42 -1.32
CA GLU A 247 16.68 9.86 -2.66
C GLU A 247 16.08 11.21 -3.05
N ASP A 248 14.82 11.45 -2.68
CA ASP A 248 14.10 12.69 -2.98
C ASP A 248 14.37 13.81 -1.96
N PHE A 249 15.13 13.55 -0.89
CA PHE A 249 15.32 14.52 0.18
C PHE A 249 16.22 15.69 -0.24
N GLY A 250 15.63 16.87 -0.38
CA GLY A 250 16.32 18.11 -0.79
C GLY A 250 16.88 18.97 0.35
N GLY A 251 16.88 18.48 1.59
CA GLY A 251 17.28 19.26 2.79
C GLY A 251 16.11 19.78 3.64
N GLU A 252 14.88 19.67 3.15
CA GLU A 252 13.66 20.09 3.84
C GLU A 252 12.64 18.95 3.89
N VAL A 253 11.83 18.89 4.96
CA VAL A 253 10.78 17.88 5.13
C VAL A 253 9.55 18.27 4.30
N THR A 254 9.42 17.67 3.12
CA THR A 254 8.25 17.83 2.24
C THR A 254 7.06 16.96 2.69
N GLU A 255 5.86 17.20 2.14
CA GLU A 255 4.70 16.34 2.37
C GLU A 255 4.94 14.90 1.92
N ASP A 256 5.60 14.69 0.78
CA ASP A 256 5.90 13.37 0.23
C ASP A 256 6.94 12.63 1.08
N TYR A 257 8.01 13.31 1.51
CA TYR A 257 8.99 12.76 2.44
C TYR A 257 8.32 12.32 3.75
N ARG A 258 7.46 13.19 4.30
CA ARG A 258 6.67 12.92 5.50
C ARG A 258 5.74 11.72 5.32
N ALA A 259 5.05 11.63 4.20
CA ALA A 259 4.14 10.53 3.90
C ALA A 259 4.87 9.19 3.83
N ASN A 260 5.99 9.14 3.10
CA ASN A 260 6.78 7.92 2.93
C ASN A 260 7.38 7.42 4.25
N MET A 261 8.03 8.29 5.02
CA MET A 261 8.66 7.91 6.30
C MET A 261 7.62 7.42 7.33
N ARG A 262 6.47 8.10 7.42
CA ARG A 262 5.38 7.69 8.33
C ARG A 262 4.72 6.40 7.86
N LYS A 263 4.55 6.21 6.54
CA LYS A 263 3.99 4.99 5.98
C LYS A 263 4.91 3.79 6.21
N ALA A 264 6.22 3.98 6.07
CA ALA A 264 7.21 2.96 6.43
C ALA A 264 7.12 2.57 7.92
N HIS A 265 7.03 3.55 8.83
CA HIS A 265 6.81 3.29 10.25
C HIS A 265 5.53 2.47 10.51
N GLU A 266 4.41 2.86 9.90
CA GLU A 266 3.12 2.16 10.03
C GLU A 266 3.26 0.69 9.61
N ILE A 267 3.87 0.43 8.46
CA ILE A 267 4.05 -0.94 7.95
C ILE A 267 4.96 -1.74 8.89
N TYR A 268 6.12 -1.19 9.28
CA TYR A 268 7.02 -1.86 10.22
C TYR A 268 6.33 -2.18 11.55
N SER A 269 5.47 -1.31 12.06
CA SER A 269 4.78 -1.50 13.34
C SER A 269 3.74 -2.62 13.32
N VAL A 270 3.15 -2.92 12.16
CA VAL A 270 2.15 -3.97 12.00
C VAL A 270 2.78 -5.36 11.88
N ILE A 271 3.99 -5.45 11.31
CA ILE A 271 4.63 -6.75 11.01
C ILE A 271 4.76 -7.66 12.26
N PRO A 272 5.25 -7.19 13.42
CA PRO A 272 5.38 -8.04 14.60
C PRO A 272 4.04 -8.49 15.20
N VAL A 273 2.96 -7.77 14.91
CA VAL A 273 1.61 -8.04 15.44
C VAL A 273 0.90 -9.08 14.57
N ASP A 274 0.89 -8.85 13.26
CA ASP A 274 0.13 -9.69 12.32
C ASP A 274 0.92 -10.91 11.82
N TYR A 275 2.26 -10.85 11.90
CA TYR A 275 3.17 -11.88 11.40
C TYR A 275 4.17 -12.36 12.47
N GLU A 276 3.68 -12.54 13.70
CA GLU A 276 4.48 -13.02 14.84
C GLU A 276 5.25 -14.31 14.50
N GLY A 277 6.55 -14.34 14.80
CA GLY A 277 7.40 -15.52 14.63
C GLY A 277 8.06 -15.67 13.25
N THR A 278 7.76 -14.76 12.30
CA THR A 278 8.46 -14.69 11.01
C THR A 278 9.85 -14.05 11.15
N GLU A 279 10.75 -14.31 10.20
CA GLU A 279 12.07 -13.64 10.13
C GLU A 279 11.89 -12.12 9.98
N ALA A 280 10.93 -11.69 9.16
CA ALA A 280 10.60 -10.28 8.97
C ALA A 280 10.23 -9.58 10.29
N ALA A 281 9.39 -10.21 11.12
CA ALA A 281 9.05 -9.68 12.45
C ALA A 281 10.28 -9.55 13.37
N GLY A 282 11.26 -10.46 13.25
CA GLY A 282 12.52 -10.37 13.98
C GLY A 282 13.41 -9.21 13.55
N SER A 283 13.31 -8.75 12.30
CA SER A 283 14.12 -7.66 11.72
C SER A 283 13.55 -6.27 11.96
N VAL A 284 12.28 -6.16 12.37
CA VAL A 284 11.59 -4.87 12.55
C VAL A 284 12.27 -3.92 13.56
N PRO A 285 12.77 -4.37 14.73
CA PRO A 285 13.42 -3.46 15.66
C PRO A 285 14.64 -2.75 15.06
N ASP A 286 15.47 -3.48 14.32
CA ASP A 286 16.64 -2.90 13.63
C ASP A 286 16.17 -1.94 12.52
N ALA A 287 15.15 -2.32 11.74
CA ALA A 287 14.60 -1.49 10.67
C ALA A 287 13.93 -0.20 11.16
N LEU A 288 13.25 -0.22 12.32
CA LEU A 288 12.68 0.98 12.94
C LEU A 288 13.79 1.92 13.47
N THR A 289 14.87 1.35 14.00
CA THR A 289 16.03 2.14 14.43
C THR A 289 16.67 2.83 13.22
N GLU A 290 16.90 2.10 12.14
CA GLU A 290 17.44 2.63 10.88
C GLU A 290 16.51 3.68 10.26
N LEU A 291 15.19 3.46 10.27
CA LEU A 291 14.20 4.45 9.84
C LEU A 291 14.37 5.78 10.58
N TYR A 292 14.51 5.74 11.90
CA TYR A 292 14.69 6.96 12.69
C TYR A 292 16.03 7.64 12.36
N GLU A 293 17.12 6.88 12.22
CA GLU A 293 18.44 7.42 11.88
C GLU A 293 18.46 8.09 10.50
N THR A 294 17.91 7.43 9.48
CA THR A 294 17.80 7.99 8.12
C THR A 294 16.86 9.19 8.12
N GLY A 295 15.73 9.07 8.81
CA GLY A 295 14.71 10.11 8.93
C GLY A 295 15.14 11.34 9.72
N THR A 296 16.22 11.26 10.50
CA THR A 296 16.77 12.37 11.32
C THR A 296 18.20 12.76 10.93
N SER A 297 18.59 12.48 9.68
CA SER A 297 19.93 12.76 9.16
C SER A 297 20.38 14.22 9.29
N GLN A 298 19.48 15.20 9.24
CA GLN A 298 19.81 16.62 9.39
C GLN A 298 20.19 16.97 10.83
N TYR A 299 19.57 16.30 11.81
CA TYR A 299 19.99 16.44 13.21
C TYR A 299 21.44 15.96 13.40
N ALA A 300 21.79 14.81 12.83
CA ALA A 300 23.16 14.29 12.87
C ALA A 300 24.17 15.18 12.12
N ALA A 301 23.71 15.91 11.11
CA ALA A 301 24.50 16.87 10.35
C ALA A 301 24.60 18.27 10.99
N GLU A 302 24.01 18.47 12.18
CA GLU A 302 23.93 19.76 12.88
C GLU A 302 23.16 20.86 12.11
N ASN A 303 22.29 20.46 11.18
CA ASN A 303 21.32 21.36 10.55
C ASN A 303 20.07 21.41 11.42
N TRP A 304 20.08 22.26 12.44
CA TRP A 304 19.18 22.15 13.59
C TRP A 304 17.71 22.36 13.25
N CYS A 305 17.38 23.36 12.44
CA CYS A 305 15.97 23.61 12.08
C CYS A 305 15.39 22.49 11.22
N ALA A 306 16.11 22.05 10.18
CA ALA A 306 15.69 20.90 9.37
C ALA A 306 15.65 19.60 10.19
N GLY A 307 16.59 19.43 11.12
CA GLY A 307 16.63 18.30 12.06
C GLY A 307 15.45 18.32 13.04
N PHE A 308 15.03 19.50 13.51
CA PHE A 308 13.84 19.66 14.34
C PHE A 308 12.58 19.23 13.57
N ASP A 309 12.41 19.68 12.32
CA ASP A 309 11.28 19.28 11.47
C ASP A 309 11.25 17.76 11.19
N GLN A 310 12.42 17.16 11.00
CA GLN A 310 12.58 15.71 10.83
C GLN A 310 12.16 14.94 12.09
N ILE A 311 12.53 15.41 13.27
CA ILE A 311 12.14 14.80 14.54
C ILE A 311 10.62 14.99 14.79
N GLU A 312 10.08 16.18 14.51
CA GLU A 312 8.65 16.50 14.65
C GLU A 312 7.76 15.54 13.86
N MET A 313 8.19 15.14 12.65
CA MET A 313 7.48 14.17 11.82
C MET A 313 7.22 12.82 12.51
N PHE A 314 8.04 12.44 13.48
CA PHE A 314 7.94 11.17 14.22
C PHE A 314 7.32 11.32 15.62
N SER A 315 7.06 12.55 16.07
CA SER A 315 6.73 12.87 17.48
C SER A 315 5.43 12.26 18.00
N ASP A 316 4.46 11.98 17.13
CA ASP A 316 3.15 11.40 17.45
C ASP A 316 3.07 9.90 17.16
N LEU A 317 4.16 9.27 16.71
CA LEU A 317 4.21 7.84 16.40
C LEU A 317 4.53 7.00 17.64
N ALA A 318 4.03 5.77 17.65
CA ALA A 318 4.25 4.81 18.73
C ALA A 318 5.50 3.96 18.45
N TRP A 319 6.50 4.06 19.32
CA TRP A 319 7.79 3.36 19.20
C TRP A 319 7.93 2.20 20.19
N ASP A 320 6.82 1.51 20.51
CA ASP A 320 6.77 0.46 21.53
C ASP A 320 7.75 -0.70 21.26
N THR A 321 8.05 -0.97 19.99
CA THR A 321 8.98 -2.03 19.54
C THR A 321 10.45 -1.65 19.74
N VAL A 322 10.76 -0.35 19.83
CA VAL A 322 12.12 0.21 19.98
C VAL A 322 12.09 1.39 20.96
N PRO A 323 11.88 1.13 22.27
CA PRO A 323 11.74 2.20 23.27
C PRO A 323 12.97 3.11 23.35
N GLU A 324 14.14 2.62 22.95
CA GLU A 324 15.38 3.42 22.86
C GLU A 324 15.25 4.58 21.87
N VAL A 325 14.50 4.41 20.78
CA VAL A 325 14.21 5.50 19.83
C VAL A 325 13.31 6.55 20.45
N ALA A 326 12.29 6.15 21.23
CA ALA A 326 11.44 7.10 21.95
C ALA A 326 12.24 7.92 22.99
N GLU A 327 13.13 7.26 23.74
CA GLU A 327 14.02 7.92 24.71
C GLU A 327 14.97 8.90 24.01
N ARG A 328 15.55 8.48 22.89
CA ARG A 328 16.42 9.33 22.05
C ARG A 328 15.65 10.54 21.53
N MET A 329 14.48 10.35 20.96
CA MET A 329 13.63 11.43 20.45
C MET A 329 13.23 12.42 21.55
N ALA A 330 12.93 11.94 22.76
CA ALA A 330 12.62 12.79 23.91
C ALA A 330 13.81 13.67 24.35
N ALA A 331 15.05 13.25 24.09
CA ALA A 331 16.25 14.04 24.35
C ALA A 331 16.61 14.95 23.15
N GLU A 332 16.49 14.45 21.93
CA GLU A 332 16.92 15.14 20.71
C GLU A 332 15.98 16.28 20.33
N ARG A 333 14.66 16.10 20.48
CA ARG A 333 13.63 17.08 20.13
C ARG A 333 13.83 18.44 20.81
N PRO A 334 13.91 18.56 22.16
CA PRO A 334 14.12 19.85 22.80
C PRO A 334 15.50 20.43 22.51
N ASN A 335 16.55 19.61 22.33
CA ASN A 335 17.86 20.10 21.93
C ASN A 335 17.83 20.72 20.52
N ALA A 336 17.19 20.05 19.55
CA ALA A 336 17.01 20.56 18.19
C ALA A 336 16.24 21.88 18.18
N ALA A 337 15.12 21.97 18.94
CA ALA A 337 14.33 23.19 19.08
C ALA A 337 15.16 24.36 19.65
N LEU A 338 15.94 24.10 20.71
CA LEU A 338 16.81 25.11 21.31
C LEU A 338 17.85 25.63 20.32
N LYS A 339 18.52 24.73 19.59
CA LYS A 339 19.54 25.11 18.61
C LYS A 339 18.95 25.84 17.40
N CYS A 340 17.80 25.38 16.89
CA CYS A 340 17.08 26.07 15.82
C CYS A 340 16.62 27.47 16.24
N GLY A 341 16.14 27.62 17.48
CA GLY A 341 15.79 28.94 18.03
C GLY A 341 16.97 29.92 18.02
N TRP A 342 18.17 29.45 18.36
CA TRP A 342 19.39 30.26 18.27
C TRP A 342 19.80 30.59 16.84
N GLU A 343 19.69 29.64 15.90
CA GLU A 343 19.92 29.87 14.47
C GLU A 343 19.01 30.98 13.94
N HIS A 344 17.71 30.94 14.27
CA HIS A 344 16.78 32.01 13.93
C HIS A 344 17.15 33.36 14.55
N VAL A 345 17.63 33.39 15.80
CA VAL A 345 18.12 34.63 16.42
C VAL A 345 19.31 35.20 15.65
N GLU A 346 20.25 34.37 15.23
CA GLU A 346 21.44 34.79 14.47
C GLU A 346 21.08 35.31 13.06
N GLU A 347 20.05 34.75 12.44
CA GLU A 347 19.54 35.19 11.13
C GLU A 347 18.58 36.40 11.20
N GLY A 348 18.21 36.84 12.41
CA GLY A 348 17.23 37.91 12.62
C GLY A 348 15.76 37.47 12.48
N GLY A 349 15.52 36.16 12.40
CA GLY A 349 14.20 35.52 12.41
C GLY A 349 13.56 35.50 13.80
N PHE A 350 13.24 36.65 14.37
CA PHE A 350 12.76 36.75 15.75
C PHE A 350 11.35 36.19 16.01
N ALA A 351 10.53 36.04 14.97
CA ALA A 351 9.21 35.40 15.10
C ALA A 351 9.34 33.87 15.22
N PRO A 352 10.00 33.14 14.29
CA PRO A 352 10.19 31.70 14.45
C PRO A 352 11.08 31.32 15.65
N ALA A 353 12.01 32.18 16.07
CA ALA A 353 12.73 31.98 17.34
C ALA A 353 11.80 32.00 18.57
N GLU A 354 10.77 32.86 18.56
CA GLU A 354 9.79 32.92 19.65
C GLU A 354 8.89 31.68 19.67
N GLU A 355 8.55 31.12 18.50
CA GLU A 355 7.82 29.86 18.40
C GLU A 355 8.62 28.71 19.07
N MET A 356 9.93 28.65 18.87
CA MET A 356 10.80 27.66 19.55
C MET A 356 10.84 27.88 21.06
N VAL A 357 10.91 29.13 21.52
CA VAL A 357 10.83 29.46 22.96
C VAL A 357 9.51 28.99 23.55
N ASP A 358 8.39 29.26 22.88
CA ASP A 358 7.06 28.89 23.35
C ASP A 358 6.90 27.38 23.45
N LEU A 359 7.38 26.64 22.45
CA LEU A 359 7.44 25.18 22.47
C LEU A 359 8.27 24.65 23.65
N LEU A 360 9.49 25.17 23.83
CA LEU A 360 10.39 24.76 24.91
C LEU A 360 9.79 25.04 26.29
N LYS A 361 9.18 26.21 26.50
CA LYS A 361 8.54 26.55 27.79
C LYS A 361 7.29 25.73 28.07
N ALA A 362 6.51 25.42 27.03
CA ALA A 362 5.26 24.69 27.17
C ALA A 362 5.48 23.20 27.42
N GLU A 363 6.38 22.58 26.65
CA GLU A 363 6.57 21.13 26.64
C GLU A 363 7.82 20.67 27.42
N TYR A 364 8.84 21.52 27.55
CA TYR A 364 10.15 21.18 28.13
C TYR A 364 10.66 22.24 29.12
N PRO A 365 9.89 22.61 30.16
CA PRO A 365 10.20 23.76 31.02
C PRO A 365 11.54 23.65 31.77
N ASP A 366 12.04 22.43 31.96
CA ASP A 366 13.30 22.17 32.66
C ASP A 366 14.51 22.01 31.70
N HIS A 367 14.30 21.93 30.39
CA HIS A 367 15.38 21.72 29.41
C HIS A 367 16.13 23.03 29.15
N GLU A 368 17.35 23.14 29.67
CA GLU A 368 18.25 24.29 29.45
C GLU A 368 17.54 25.64 29.69
N ALA A 369 16.72 25.72 30.75
CA ALA A 369 15.83 26.86 31.02
C ALA A 369 16.56 28.22 31.04
N GLU A 370 17.80 28.26 31.54
CA GLU A 370 18.63 29.46 31.53
C GLU A 370 19.00 29.92 30.11
N ASP A 371 19.28 28.98 29.19
CA ASP A 371 19.56 29.29 27.78
C ASP A 371 18.29 29.72 27.03
N VAL A 372 17.13 29.15 27.37
CA VAL A 372 15.83 29.61 26.84
C VAL A 372 15.51 31.03 27.28
N GLU A 373 15.73 31.37 28.57
CA GLU A 373 15.59 32.74 29.07
C GLU A 373 16.55 33.70 28.38
N LYS A 374 17.80 33.26 28.16
CA LYS A 374 18.80 34.05 27.43
C LYS A 374 18.38 34.29 25.98
N MET A 375 17.81 33.30 25.31
CA MET A 375 17.27 33.43 23.95
C MET A 375 16.15 34.48 23.89
N VAL A 376 15.22 34.49 24.85
CA VAL A 376 14.19 35.56 24.97
C VAL A 376 14.81 36.95 25.04
N VAL A 377 15.86 37.12 25.85
CA VAL A 377 16.58 38.40 25.94
C VAL A 377 17.22 38.79 24.60
N HIS A 378 17.75 37.85 23.84
CA HIS A 378 18.36 38.13 22.54
C HIS A 378 17.31 38.44 21.46
N ILE A 379 16.17 37.75 21.47
CA ILE A 379 15.01 38.05 20.61
C ILE A 379 14.53 39.49 20.84
N GLY A 380 14.33 39.88 22.11
CA GLY A 380 13.88 41.24 22.45
C GLY A 380 14.88 42.32 22.03
N ALA A 381 16.18 42.09 22.27
CA ALA A 381 17.23 43.02 21.86
C ALA A 381 17.30 43.16 20.33
N GLY A 382 17.17 42.06 19.60
CA GLY A 382 17.17 42.05 18.15
C GLY A 382 15.96 42.79 17.54
N ARG A 383 14.78 42.68 18.16
CA ARG A 383 13.60 43.47 17.77
C ARG A 383 13.83 44.97 17.95
N ILE A 384 14.41 45.37 19.08
CA ILE A 384 14.77 46.77 19.32
C ILE A 384 15.83 47.23 18.30
N GLU A 385 16.87 46.44 18.03
CA GLU A 385 17.89 46.76 17.02
C GLU A 385 17.28 46.95 15.62
N SER A 386 16.38 46.05 15.21
CA SER A 386 15.68 46.13 13.91
C SER A 386 14.75 47.35 13.80
N GLU A 387 14.08 47.69 14.90
CA GLU A 387 13.27 48.90 14.98
C GLU A 387 14.15 50.15 14.88
N MET A 388 15.29 50.17 15.57
CA MET A 388 16.26 51.25 15.47
C MET A 388 16.78 51.41 14.04
N ASP A 389 17.14 50.31 13.36
CA ASP A 389 17.57 50.33 11.96
C ASP A 389 16.51 50.97 11.04
N THR A 390 15.25 50.56 11.22
CA THR A 390 14.11 51.08 10.45
C THR A 390 13.93 52.59 10.66
N MET A 391 14.04 53.07 11.90
CA MET A 391 13.90 54.49 12.20
C MET A 391 15.07 55.33 11.68
N THR A 392 16.29 54.79 11.68
CA THR A 392 17.47 55.53 11.18
C THR A 392 17.53 55.65 9.66
N ALA A 393 16.71 54.90 8.92
CA ALA A 393 16.69 54.91 7.46
C ALA A 393 16.31 56.26 6.83
N ILE A 394 15.63 57.15 7.57
CA ILE A 394 15.14 58.45 7.09
C ILE A 394 16.08 59.64 7.36
N GLY A 395 17.19 59.42 8.08
CA GLY A 395 18.18 60.45 8.39
C GLY A 395 18.94 60.16 9.68
N GLU A 396 20.20 60.59 9.73
CA GLU A 396 21.13 60.27 10.83
C GLU A 396 21.57 61.55 11.54
N VAL A 397 21.31 61.64 12.85
CA VAL A 397 21.92 62.64 13.73
C VAL A 397 22.65 61.90 14.84
N GLU A 398 23.96 62.11 14.94
CA GLU A 398 24.79 61.44 15.94
C GLU A 398 24.40 61.84 17.37
N PHE A 399 24.13 60.84 18.21
CA PHE A 399 23.94 60.98 19.64
C PHE A 399 25.18 60.47 20.38
N SER A 400 26.02 61.40 20.85
CA SER A 400 27.26 61.09 21.59
C SER A 400 27.35 61.98 22.83
N PRO A 401 26.64 61.65 23.92
CA PRO A 401 26.57 62.49 25.11
C PRO A 401 27.91 62.49 25.86
N THR A 402 28.47 63.67 26.11
CA THR A 402 29.68 63.81 26.93
C THR A 402 29.35 63.80 28.43
N PRO A 403 30.22 63.24 29.31
CA PRO A 403 30.00 63.26 30.75
C PRO A 403 29.89 64.70 31.30
N THR A 404 28.84 64.97 32.08
CA THR A 404 28.59 66.26 32.74
C THR A 404 28.99 66.26 34.21
N GLY A 405 29.14 65.08 34.80
CA GLY A 405 29.54 64.94 36.20
C GLY A 405 29.83 63.50 36.58
N SER A 406 29.79 63.22 37.89
CA SER A 406 29.91 61.86 38.43
C SER A 406 28.56 61.35 38.93
N SER A 407 28.25 60.09 38.66
CA SER A 407 27.04 59.41 39.15
C SER A 407 27.08 59.14 40.66
N GLY A 408 28.28 59.12 41.25
CA GLY A 408 28.48 58.79 42.67
C GLY A 408 28.37 57.30 43.01
N ASN A 409 28.28 56.42 42.01
CA ASN A 409 28.28 54.96 42.17
C ASN A 409 29.10 54.27 41.07
N ASP A 410 29.05 52.94 40.96
CA ASP A 410 29.76 52.13 39.97
C ASP A 410 29.02 52.00 38.62
N LYS A 411 27.86 52.64 38.49
CA LYS A 411 27.04 52.68 37.28
C LYS A 411 27.18 54.03 36.58
N THR A 412 26.76 54.06 35.32
CA THR A 412 26.56 55.30 34.57
C THR A 412 25.14 55.81 34.76
N VAL A 413 24.97 57.10 35.01
CA VAL A 413 23.64 57.74 35.09
C VAL A 413 23.41 58.58 33.84
N LEU A 414 22.43 58.21 33.03
CA LEU A 414 21.96 58.99 31.88
C LEU A 414 20.66 59.70 32.26
N GLU A 415 20.68 61.02 32.22
CA GLU A 415 19.51 61.87 32.44
C GLU A 415 19.21 62.66 31.15
N ILE A 416 18.01 62.47 30.59
CA ILE A 416 17.55 63.20 29.41
C ILE A 416 16.26 63.95 29.74
N THR A 417 16.31 65.27 29.71
CA THR A 417 15.12 66.12 29.88
C THR A 417 14.34 66.20 28.57
N ASN A 418 13.08 65.80 28.55
CA ASN A 418 12.18 66.01 27.42
C ASN A 418 11.59 67.43 27.46
N ASN A 419 12.25 68.38 26.80
CA ASN A 419 11.78 69.74 26.61
C ASN A 419 11.18 69.89 25.20
N SER A 420 10.21 69.04 24.89
CA SER A 420 9.48 69.07 23.62
C SER A 420 7.99 68.88 23.84
N PRO A 421 7.13 69.36 22.93
CA PRO A 421 5.68 69.13 22.98
C PRO A 421 5.29 67.67 22.64
N TYR A 422 6.26 66.80 22.37
CA TYR A 422 6.02 65.42 21.92
C TYR A 422 6.50 64.41 22.96
N GLU A 423 5.90 63.23 22.97
CA GLU A 423 6.40 62.11 23.77
C GLU A 423 7.77 61.67 23.23
N MET A 424 8.76 61.61 24.12
CA MET A 424 10.11 61.21 23.82
C MET A 424 10.27 59.72 24.05
N ARG A 425 10.81 59.01 23.06
CA ARG A 425 11.04 57.57 23.07
C ARG A 425 12.53 57.29 23.00
N PHE A 426 13.04 56.56 23.99
CA PHE A 426 14.44 56.16 24.07
C PHE A 426 14.56 54.64 24.02
N LEU A 427 15.26 54.14 23.01
CA LEU A 427 15.57 52.73 22.85
C LEU A 427 17.06 52.51 23.09
N TYR A 428 17.39 51.41 23.77
CA TYR A 428 18.79 51.03 23.92
C TYR A 428 19.00 49.52 23.90
N VAL A 429 20.16 49.11 23.41
CA VAL A 429 20.69 47.75 23.52
C VAL A 429 22.14 47.80 23.96
N GLY A 430 22.46 47.11 25.04
CA GLY A 430 23.76 47.15 25.70
C GLY A 430 24.42 45.78 25.88
N PRO A 431 25.46 45.72 26.75
CA PRO A 431 26.22 44.50 26.99
C PRO A 431 25.32 43.35 27.48
N GLY A 432 25.54 42.15 26.92
CA GLY A 432 24.72 40.97 27.23
C GLY A 432 23.28 41.07 26.70
N LYS A 433 23.03 41.92 25.70
CA LYS A 433 21.71 42.14 25.09
C LYS A 433 20.66 42.66 26.09
N VAL A 434 21.09 43.31 27.17
CA VAL A 434 20.18 44.10 28.03
C VAL A 434 19.60 45.24 27.20
N HIS A 435 18.29 45.36 27.18
CA HIS A 435 17.58 46.28 26.31
C HIS A 435 16.29 46.75 26.97
N ASP A 436 15.80 47.93 26.58
CA ASP A 436 14.50 48.44 27.01
C ASP A 436 14.04 49.58 26.08
N GLU A 437 12.75 49.89 26.18
CA GLU A 437 12.12 51.06 25.58
C GLU A 437 11.56 51.94 26.70
N ILE A 438 12.02 53.20 26.73
CA ILE A 438 11.58 54.17 27.74
C ILE A 438 10.80 55.28 27.05
N LEU A 439 9.54 55.41 27.44
CA LEU A 439 8.66 56.52 27.04
C LEU A 439 8.68 57.60 28.12
N THR A 440 8.93 58.84 27.71
CA THR A 440 8.94 60.02 28.57
C THR A 440 7.88 60.99 28.10
N PRO A 441 6.90 61.37 28.96
CA PRO A 441 5.78 62.20 28.56
C PRO A 441 6.19 63.52 27.90
N ALA A 442 5.33 64.03 27.03
CA ALA A 442 5.46 65.37 26.46
C ALA A 442 5.47 66.45 27.56
N CYS A 443 6.19 67.53 27.32
CA CYS A 443 6.13 68.72 28.16
C CYS A 443 4.93 69.58 27.74
N GLU A 444 3.90 69.65 28.58
CA GLU A 444 2.63 70.35 28.30
C GLU A 444 2.81 71.85 27.99
N ASP A 445 3.80 72.48 28.59
CA ASP A 445 4.10 73.93 28.47
C ASP A 445 5.29 74.24 27.54
N CYS A 446 5.79 73.24 26.80
CA CYS A 446 6.91 73.40 25.89
C CYS A 446 6.44 73.58 24.44
N GLU A 447 7.13 74.43 23.69
CA GLU A 447 6.86 74.69 22.27
C GLU A 447 8.12 74.39 21.45
N ALA A 448 7.97 74.24 20.13
CA ALA A 448 9.13 74.11 19.25
C ALA A 448 9.98 75.38 19.29
N TYR A 449 11.30 75.19 19.35
CA TYR A 449 12.25 76.30 19.45
C TYR A 449 12.50 76.94 18.08
N SER A 450 12.37 78.26 17.97
CA SER A 450 12.79 78.99 16.75
C SER A 450 14.32 79.01 16.53
N SER A 451 15.11 78.66 17.56
CA SER A 451 16.56 78.45 17.48
C SER A 451 17.03 77.60 18.67
N PRO A 452 18.15 76.86 18.57
CA PRO A 452 18.63 76.00 19.65
C PRO A 452 18.70 76.73 21.01
N PRO A 453 18.18 76.11 22.10
CA PRO A 453 18.22 76.71 23.43
C PRO A 453 19.67 76.96 23.88
N THR A 454 19.87 78.04 24.65
CA THR A 454 21.19 78.39 25.19
C THR A 454 21.22 78.25 26.71
N GLY A 455 22.37 77.83 27.25
CA GLY A 455 22.57 77.62 28.68
C GLY A 455 21.66 76.54 29.25
N ASN A 456 21.12 76.78 30.45
CA ASN A 456 20.31 75.78 31.18
C ASN A 456 18.82 75.82 30.83
N SER A 457 18.39 76.68 29.92
CA SER A 457 16.97 76.90 29.61
C SER A 457 16.22 75.62 29.18
N CYS A 458 16.93 74.67 28.57
CA CYS A 458 16.38 73.38 28.15
C CYS A 458 16.14 72.42 29.34
N PHE A 459 16.92 72.54 30.41
CA PHE A 459 16.83 71.66 31.59
C PHE A 459 15.86 72.18 32.67
N GLU A 460 15.34 73.40 32.52
CA GLU A 460 14.46 74.04 33.51
C GLU A 460 13.00 73.55 33.44
N LYS A 461 12.61 72.92 32.33
CA LYS A 461 11.25 72.46 32.05
C LYS A 461 11.28 71.10 31.34
N GLY A 462 10.24 70.30 31.58
CA GLY A 462 10.07 68.98 30.97
C GLY A 462 10.31 67.84 31.95
N GLU A 463 9.81 66.66 31.58
CA GLU A 463 10.03 65.43 32.34
C GLU A 463 11.43 64.88 32.11
N VAL A 464 12.03 64.30 33.16
CA VAL A 464 13.40 63.78 33.09
C VAL A 464 13.37 62.26 33.04
N MET A 465 13.83 61.71 31.92
CA MET A 465 14.19 60.31 31.84
C MET A 465 15.48 60.09 32.60
N LYS A 466 15.51 59.12 33.52
CA LYS A 466 16.70 58.75 34.27
C LYS A 466 16.95 57.26 34.18
N LEU A 467 18.14 56.89 33.71
CA LEU A 467 18.56 55.51 33.52
C LEU A 467 19.89 55.24 34.21
N GLU A 468 19.96 54.12 34.93
CA GLU A 468 21.21 53.61 35.51
C GLU A 468 21.74 52.44 34.67
N LEU A 469 22.81 52.67 33.93
CA LEU A 469 23.42 51.69 33.04
C LEU A 469 24.67 51.07 33.66
N LYS A 470 24.89 49.79 33.38
CA LYS A 470 26.20 49.18 33.67
C LYS A 470 27.24 49.75 32.70
N PRO A 471 28.53 49.76 33.06
CA PRO A 471 29.57 50.19 32.14
C PRO A 471 29.62 49.30 30.89
N GLY A 472 29.83 49.90 29.73
CA GLY A 472 30.02 49.20 28.46
C GLY A 472 29.44 49.97 27.27
N GLU A 473 29.50 49.34 26.10
CA GLU A 473 29.00 49.89 24.85
C GLU A 473 27.50 49.67 24.70
N TYR A 474 26.77 50.74 24.41
CA TYR A 474 25.34 50.75 24.18
C TYR A 474 25.03 51.35 22.81
N ARG A 475 24.24 50.63 22.02
CA ARG A 475 23.53 51.22 20.89
C ARG A 475 22.32 51.95 21.46
N VAL A 476 22.15 53.22 21.12
CA VAL A 476 21.04 54.04 21.62
C VAL A 476 20.33 54.79 20.49
N LEU A 477 19.03 55.01 20.65
CA LEU A 477 18.21 55.80 19.76
C LEU A 477 17.23 56.63 20.58
N LEU A 478 17.15 57.92 20.26
CA LEU A 478 16.26 58.88 20.87
C LEU A 478 15.42 59.55 19.78
N THR A 479 14.11 59.41 19.89
CA THR A 479 13.15 59.92 18.91
C THR A 479 11.89 60.45 19.60
N SER A 480 10.93 60.93 18.81
CA SER A 480 9.60 61.31 19.26
C SER A 480 8.54 60.56 18.47
N ASN A 481 7.43 60.17 19.12
CA ASN A 481 6.36 59.40 18.47
C ASN A 481 5.55 60.20 17.42
N ASP A 482 5.50 61.53 17.53
CA ASP A 482 4.56 62.38 16.77
C ASP A 482 5.23 63.32 15.74
N SER A 483 6.55 63.39 15.68
CA SER A 483 7.25 64.19 14.67
C SER A 483 7.58 63.37 13.44
N LEU A 484 6.72 63.44 12.41
CA LEU A 484 6.89 62.74 11.14
C LEU A 484 8.17 63.11 10.35
N PHE A 485 8.90 64.13 10.77
CA PHE A 485 10.05 64.69 10.03
C PHE A 485 11.31 64.93 10.88
N ALA A 486 11.29 64.65 12.19
CA ALA A 486 12.50 64.75 13.00
C ALA A 486 13.38 63.51 12.79
N ALA A 487 14.60 63.72 12.30
CA ALA A 487 15.60 62.65 12.24
C ALA A 487 15.92 62.16 13.67
N PRO A 488 15.91 60.83 13.92
CA PRO A 488 16.23 60.30 15.23
C PRO A 488 17.68 60.58 15.60
N LEU A 489 17.93 60.84 16.88
CA LEU A 489 19.29 60.90 17.42
C LEU A 489 19.74 59.48 17.73
N HIS A 490 20.87 59.01 17.20
CA HIS A 490 21.34 57.64 17.45
C HIS A 490 22.86 57.54 17.50
N GLY A 491 23.38 56.51 18.13
CA GLY A 491 24.82 56.28 18.21
C GLY A 491 25.19 55.04 19.02
N ASN A 492 26.47 54.66 18.92
CA ASN A 492 27.09 53.71 19.83
C ASN A 492 27.86 54.51 20.89
N VAL A 493 27.46 54.38 22.15
CA VAL A 493 27.98 55.15 23.27
C VAL A 493 28.65 54.20 24.25
N ASP A 494 29.94 54.42 24.52
CA ASP A 494 30.68 53.71 25.56
C ASP A 494 30.51 54.43 26.90
N PHE A 495 29.63 53.88 27.74
CA PHE A 495 29.32 54.42 29.06
C PHE A 495 30.31 53.88 30.10
N LYS A 496 31.00 54.78 30.82
CA LYS A 496 32.00 54.41 31.82
C LYS A 496 31.43 54.42 33.24
N ALA A 497 31.97 53.53 34.07
CA ALA A 497 31.63 53.46 35.49
C ALA A 497 31.83 54.82 36.17
N GLY A 498 30.80 55.29 36.89
CA GLY A 498 30.90 56.52 37.67
C GLY A 498 30.56 57.80 36.91
N ASP A 499 30.28 57.74 35.60
CA ASP A 499 29.95 58.91 34.78
C ASP A 499 28.47 59.29 34.93
N LYS A 500 28.21 60.60 34.97
CA LYS A 500 26.87 61.18 34.80
C LYS A 500 26.82 61.89 33.46
N HIS A 501 25.80 61.60 32.65
CA HIS A 501 25.50 62.26 31.39
C HIS A 501 24.15 62.97 31.51
N GLU A 502 24.13 64.27 31.26
CA GLU A 502 22.89 65.06 31.18
C GLU A 502 22.74 65.57 29.75
N SER A 503 21.60 65.29 29.14
CA SER A 503 21.22 65.77 27.82
C SER A 503 19.83 66.39 27.86
N CYS A 504 19.54 67.25 26.91
CA CYS A 504 18.21 67.81 26.74
C CYS A 504 17.71 67.52 25.33
N TYR A 505 16.51 66.94 25.25
CA TYR A 505 15.81 66.69 24.01
C TYR A 505 14.84 67.83 23.73
N TYR A 506 14.98 68.45 22.56
CA TYR A 506 14.14 69.55 22.10
C TYR A 506 13.94 69.45 20.58
N VAL A 507 12.93 70.13 20.08
CA VAL A 507 12.65 70.25 18.63
C VAL A 507 12.74 71.71 18.20
N THR A 508 13.20 71.95 16.98
CA THR A 508 13.23 73.30 16.39
C THR A 508 12.16 73.45 15.31
N GLU A 509 11.64 74.67 15.14
CA GLU A 509 10.82 75.02 13.96
C GLU A 509 11.69 74.88 12.69
N GLU A 510 11.15 74.26 11.63
CA GLU A 510 11.83 74.14 10.33
C GLU A 510 11.96 75.48 9.58
#